data_AF-X7YJJ9-F1
#
_entry.id   AF-X7YJJ9-F1
#
_cell.length_a   1.000
_cell.length_b   1.000
_cell.length_c   1.000
_cell.angle_alpha   90.00
_cell.angle_beta   90.00
_cell.angle_gamma   90.00
#
_symmetry.space_group_name_H-M   'P 1'
#
loop_
_entity.id
_entity.type
_entity.pdbx_description
1 polymer ?
#
loop_
_entity_poly.entity_id
_entity_poly.type
_entity_poly.pdbx_seq_one_letter_code
_entity_poly.pdbx_strand_id
1 'polypeptide(L)'
;MKVVSTRLVSLAQRSVAAIEYVVEAIDEFTRVTVQSELVANEDLPQTSGDPRVAAVLDNPLEAVEQDSSERRAMLMHRTRASGLMMSAVMDHEIDVPGRVEFDTETRPDLARTTVICGLRPGQRLRIVKYLAYGWSSLRSRPALRDQAVAALTSARYSGWQGLLDAQRKYLDEFWDSADVEVEGDPVIQQAVRFGLFHILQASARAEVRAIPGKGLTGSGYDGHAFWDTEGFVLPVLTYTAPHAAADALRWRAATLDLARERAAVLDLQGAAFPWRTIRGQECSGTGRPARRPFTSTPTSQRRSSATASSPATSRWRKSAAWRC
;
A
#
# COMPACT_ATOMS: atom_id res chain seq x y z
N MET A 1 0.34 34.39 0.67
CA MET A 1 -0.20 33.18 1.35
C MET A 1 0.89 32.12 1.41
N LYS A 2 0.97 31.35 2.50
CA LYS A 2 1.88 30.21 2.67
C LYS A 2 1.07 28.94 2.90
N VAL A 3 1.49 27.83 2.29
CA VAL A 3 0.88 26.51 2.48
C VAL A 3 1.96 25.53 2.93
N VAL A 4 1.69 24.80 4.00
CA VAL A 4 2.53 23.69 4.49
C VAL A 4 1.68 22.43 4.50
N SER A 5 2.24 21.32 4.01
CA SER A 5 1.58 20.02 4.03
C SER A 5 2.47 18.93 4.62
N THR A 6 1.89 18.12 5.49
CA THR A 6 2.51 16.93 6.08
C THR A 6 1.57 15.75 5.88
N ARG A 7 2.09 14.60 5.43
CA ARG A 7 1.25 13.41 5.14
C ARG A 7 1.89 12.14 5.65
N LEU A 8 1.05 11.18 6.02
CA LEU A 8 1.46 9.83 6.41
C LEU A 8 0.48 8.79 5.88
N VAL A 9 1.02 7.61 5.58
CA VAL A 9 0.27 6.35 5.48
C VAL A 9 0.70 5.52 6.68
N SER A 10 -0.25 5.14 7.53
CA SER A 10 0.07 4.61 8.85
C SER A 10 0.64 3.19 8.77
N LEU A 11 1.83 3.00 9.32
CA LEU A 11 2.44 1.69 9.53
C LEU A 11 1.83 0.96 10.73
N ALA A 12 1.20 1.68 11.65
CA ALA A 12 0.48 1.12 12.79
C ALA A 12 -0.97 0.72 12.42
N GLN A 13 -1.69 1.62 11.75
CA GLN A 13 -3.09 1.43 11.34
C GLN A 13 -3.20 1.19 9.83
N ARG A 14 -3.18 -0.08 9.41
CA ARG A 14 -3.07 -0.51 8.00
C ARG A 14 -3.89 0.28 6.98
N SER A 15 -5.15 0.53 7.31
CA SER A 15 -6.14 1.09 6.39
C SER A 15 -6.13 2.62 6.37
N VAL A 16 -5.28 3.27 7.16
CA VAL A 16 -5.38 4.71 7.46
C VAL A 16 -4.25 5.49 6.82
N ALA A 17 -4.63 6.62 6.23
CA ALA A 17 -3.72 7.70 5.87
C ALA A 17 -4.25 9.01 6.43
N ALA A 18 -3.37 9.99 6.63
CA ALA A 18 -3.76 11.32 7.07
C ALA A 18 -2.88 12.39 6.44
N ILE A 19 -3.46 13.56 6.21
CA ILE A 19 -2.78 14.72 5.63
C ILE A 19 -3.17 15.96 6.41
N GLU A 20 -2.19 16.68 6.93
CA GLU A 20 -2.37 18.01 7.49
C GLU A 20 -2.00 19.07 6.45
N TYR A 21 -2.86 20.08 6.32
CA TYR A 21 -2.63 21.29 5.55
C TYR A 21 -2.74 22.49 6.50
N VAL A 22 -1.74 23.37 6.47
CA VAL A 22 -1.77 24.67 7.15
C VAL A 22 -1.64 25.77 6.11
N VAL A 23 -2.68 26.60 6.00
CA VAL A 23 -2.75 27.75 5.09
C VAL A 23 -2.70 29.03 5.91
N GLU A 24 -1.72 29.88 5.64
CA GLU A 24 -1.47 31.13 6.36
C GLU A 24 -1.60 32.34 5.42
N ALA A 25 -2.43 33.31 5.81
CA ALA A 25 -2.47 34.63 5.17
C ALA A 25 -1.30 35.47 5.69
N ILE A 26 -0.48 36.04 4.80
CA ILE A 26 0.75 36.75 5.18
C ILE A 26 0.47 38.24 5.32
N ASP A 27 0.14 38.90 4.21
CA ASP A 27 0.15 40.37 4.15
C ASP A 27 -1.25 41.00 4.15
N GLU A 28 -2.25 40.31 3.59
CA GLU A 28 -3.59 40.84 3.38
C GLU A 28 -4.70 39.85 3.74
N PHE A 29 -5.93 40.37 3.84
CA PHE A 29 -7.11 39.52 3.99
C PHE A 29 -7.26 38.61 2.77
N THR A 30 -7.29 37.30 3.01
CA THR A 30 -7.36 36.28 1.98
C THR A 30 -8.61 35.45 2.17
N ARG A 31 -9.49 35.40 1.15
CA ARG A 31 -10.56 34.39 1.09
C ARG A 31 -9.96 33.09 0.56
N VAL A 32 -10.08 32.02 1.34
CA VAL A 32 -9.54 30.71 1.00
C VAL A 32 -10.71 29.75 0.74
N THR A 33 -10.63 29.04 -0.38
CA THR A 33 -11.49 27.91 -0.72
C THR A 33 -10.63 26.67 -0.89
N VAL A 34 -10.85 25.65 -0.06
CA VAL A 34 -10.16 24.35 -0.16
C VAL A 34 -11.17 23.31 -0.64
N GLN A 35 -10.82 22.56 -1.69
CA GLN A 35 -11.58 21.41 -2.15
C GLN A 35 -10.78 20.14 -1.82
N SER A 36 -11.35 19.31 -0.95
CA SER A 36 -10.79 18.03 -0.58
C SER A 36 -11.62 16.91 -1.18
N GLU A 37 -10.99 16.05 -1.96
CA GLU A 37 -11.71 15.08 -2.80
C GLU A 37 -11.31 13.62 -2.55
N LEU A 38 -12.26 12.71 -2.79
CA LEU A 38 -12.00 11.35 -3.22
C LEU A 38 -12.47 11.25 -4.67
N VAL A 39 -11.59 10.80 -5.55
CA VAL A 39 -11.87 10.66 -6.98
C VAL A 39 -11.59 9.23 -7.39
N ALA A 40 -12.54 8.62 -8.09
CA ALA A 40 -12.37 7.37 -8.79
C ALA A 40 -12.37 7.64 -10.29
N ASN A 41 -11.75 6.76 -11.08
CA ASN A 41 -11.75 6.86 -12.55
C ASN A 41 -11.23 8.23 -13.07
N GLU A 42 -10.21 8.80 -12.42
CA GLU A 42 -9.61 10.07 -12.88
C GLU A 42 -8.94 9.88 -14.24
N ASP A 43 -9.12 10.87 -15.12
CA ASP A 43 -8.46 10.90 -16.43
C ASP A 43 -6.94 11.01 -16.25
N LEU A 44 -6.24 9.89 -16.47
CA LEU A 44 -4.78 9.86 -16.42
C LEU A 44 -4.19 10.47 -17.71
N PRO A 45 -3.06 11.19 -17.60
CA PRO A 45 -2.34 11.65 -18.79
C PRO A 45 -2.00 10.46 -19.69
N GLN A 46 -2.22 10.60 -21.00
CA GLN A 46 -1.87 9.54 -21.95
C GLN A 46 -0.37 9.21 -21.85
N THR A 47 -0.06 8.02 -21.35
CA THR A 47 1.29 7.48 -21.44
C THR A 47 1.58 6.98 -22.86
N SER A 48 2.84 7.14 -23.27
CA SER A 48 3.42 6.67 -24.54
C SER A 48 2.85 5.32 -25.01
N GLY A 49 2.62 5.16 -26.32
CA GLY A 49 2.15 3.91 -26.96
C GLY A 49 3.13 2.73 -26.93
N ASP A 50 4.11 2.76 -26.03
CA ASP A 50 5.05 1.67 -25.81
C ASP A 50 4.35 0.54 -25.01
N PRO A 51 4.23 -0.68 -25.57
CA PRO A 51 3.54 -1.80 -24.92
C PRO A 51 4.22 -2.32 -23.65
N ARG A 52 5.40 -1.77 -23.27
CA ARG A 52 6.08 -2.03 -21.99
C ARG A 52 5.65 -1.05 -20.89
N VAL A 53 4.97 0.02 -21.25
CA VAL A 53 4.37 0.95 -20.30
C VAL A 53 3.13 0.29 -19.72
N ALA A 54 2.88 0.56 -18.44
CA ALA A 54 1.84 -0.08 -17.66
C ALA A 54 0.48 -0.08 -18.37
N ALA A 55 -0.33 -1.11 -18.13
CA ALA A 55 -1.66 -1.20 -18.71
C ALA A 55 -2.50 0.00 -18.25
N VAL A 56 -2.82 0.91 -19.17
CA VAL A 56 -3.80 1.99 -18.92
C VAL A 56 -5.17 1.34 -18.91
N LEU A 57 -5.79 1.28 -17.72
CA LEU A 57 -7.16 0.79 -17.58
C LEU A 57 -8.11 1.96 -17.81
N ASP A 58 -8.99 1.84 -18.79
CA ASP A 58 -10.05 2.81 -19.05
C ASP A 58 -11.21 2.58 -18.08
N ASN A 59 -11.46 3.54 -17.19
CA ASN A 59 -12.56 3.55 -16.21
C ASN A 59 -12.78 2.18 -15.50
N PRO A 60 -11.75 1.62 -14.82
CA PRO A 60 -11.78 0.24 -14.32
C PRO A 60 -12.76 -0.01 -13.18
N LEU A 61 -13.29 1.06 -12.59
CA LEU A 61 -14.16 1.00 -11.43
C LEU A 61 -15.62 1.27 -11.83
N GLU A 62 -16.51 0.44 -11.31
CA GLU A 62 -17.96 0.62 -11.33
C GLU A 62 -18.37 1.13 -9.95
N ALA A 63 -19.07 2.27 -9.89
CA ALA A 63 -19.61 2.79 -8.64
C ALA A 63 -20.68 1.85 -8.05
N VAL A 64 -20.64 1.65 -6.74
CA VAL A 64 -21.53 0.71 -6.01
C VAL A 64 -22.38 1.43 -4.98
N GLU A 65 -21.78 2.30 -4.18
CA GLU A 65 -22.45 3.03 -3.10
C GLU A 65 -21.65 4.30 -2.79
N GLN A 66 -22.35 5.37 -2.43
CA GLN A 66 -21.77 6.60 -1.93
C GLN A 66 -22.61 7.11 -0.76
N ASP A 67 -21.94 7.73 0.21
CA ASP A 67 -22.60 8.31 1.37
C ASP A 67 -21.82 9.54 1.83
N SER A 68 -22.53 10.52 2.39
CA SER A 68 -21.92 11.70 2.97
C SER A 68 -22.71 12.21 4.16
N SER A 69 -21.97 12.76 5.12
CA SER A 69 -22.49 13.62 6.17
C SER A 69 -21.77 14.98 6.11
N GLU A 70 -21.93 15.83 7.12
CA GLU A 70 -21.36 17.19 7.17
C GLU A 70 -19.90 17.28 6.68
N ARG A 71 -19.01 16.44 7.22
CA ARG A 71 -17.55 16.47 6.94
C ARG A 71 -16.97 15.15 6.45
N ARG A 72 -17.80 14.10 6.46
CA ARG A 72 -17.41 12.75 6.07
C ARG A 72 -18.01 12.41 4.73
N ALA A 73 -17.23 11.80 3.86
CA ALA A 73 -17.73 11.25 2.61
C ALA A 73 -17.12 9.89 2.32
N MET A 74 -17.88 9.05 1.65
CA MET A 74 -17.54 7.67 1.34
C MET A 74 -17.86 7.38 -0.13
N LEU A 75 -16.91 6.73 -0.79
CA LEU A 75 -17.09 6.14 -2.11
C LEU A 75 -16.82 4.64 -2.03
N MET A 76 -17.67 3.86 -2.68
CA MET A 76 -17.51 2.42 -2.81
C MET A 76 -17.61 2.03 -4.27
N HIS A 77 -16.62 1.24 -4.69
CA HIS A 77 -16.45 0.84 -6.09
C HIS A 77 -16.19 -0.66 -6.19
N ARG A 78 -16.44 -1.20 -7.38
CA ARG A 78 -16.11 -2.56 -7.77
C ARG A 78 -15.28 -2.56 -9.04
N THR A 79 -14.20 -3.33 -9.07
CA THR A 79 -13.42 -3.50 -10.31
C THR A 79 -14.25 -4.25 -11.34
N ARG A 80 -14.34 -3.75 -12.58
CA ARG A 80 -15.12 -4.37 -13.66
C ARG A 80 -14.69 -5.79 -13.98
N ALA A 81 -13.38 -6.03 -14.10
CA ALA A 81 -12.85 -7.33 -14.52
C ALA A 81 -12.82 -8.37 -13.38
N SER A 82 -12.39 -7.97 -12.18
CA SER A 82 -12.11 -8.93 -11.10
C SER A 82 -13.18 -9.01 -10.02
N GLY A 83 -14.19 -8.14 -10.07
CA GLY A 83 -15.25 -8.06 -9.07
C GLY A 83 -14.83 -7.63 -7.66
N LEU A 84 -13.55 -7.24 -7.45
CA LEU A 84 -13.08 -6.74 -6.16
C LEU A 84 -13.84 -5.50 -5.75
N MET A 85 -14.39 -5.50 -4.53
CA MET A 85 -14.97 -4.31 -3.94
C MET A 85 -13.91 -3.54 -3.16
N MET A 86 -14.00 -2.21 -3.20
CA MET A 86 -13.19 -1.28 -2.43
C MET A 86 -14.07 -0.17 -1.86
N SER A 87 -13.75 0.29 -0.66
CA SER A 87 -14.39 1.43 -0.02
C SER A 87 -13.31 2.39 0.46
N ALA A 88 -13.48 3.67 0.14
CA ALA A 88 -12.65 4.77 0.61
C ALA A 88 -13.54 5.76 1.35
N VAL A 89 -13.12 6.19 2.54
CA VAL A 89 -13.83 7.14 3.38
C VAL A 89 -12.86 8.23 3.80
N MET A 90 -13.32 9.48 3.79
CA MET A 90 -12.58 10.62 4.30
C MET A 90 -13.39 11.39 5.34
N ASP A 91 -12.70 12.05 6.27
CA ASP A 91 -13.28 12.98 7.24
C ASP A 91 -12.26 14.09 7.57
N HIS A 92 -12.72 15.23 8.05
CA HIS A 92 -11.92 16.44 8.20
C HIS A 92 -12.01 17.03 9.60
N GLU A 93 -10.86 17.39 10.16
CA GLU A 93 -10.75 18.25 11.33
C GLU A 93 -10.31 19.61 10.84
N ILE A 94 -11.10 20.64 11.12
CA ILE A 94 -10.91 21.99 10.58
C ILE A 94 -10.80 22.94 11.76
N ASP A 95 -9.71 23.67 11.82
CA ASP A 95 -9.44 24.71 12.81
C ASP A 95 -9.08 26.02 12.10
N VAL A 96 -9.86 27.06 12.35
CA VAL A 96 -9.69 28.37 11.73
C VAL A 96 -10.35 29.45 12.60
N PRO A 97 -9.72 30.62 12.79
CA PRO A 97 -10.35 31.71 13.49
C PRO A 97 -11.47 32.34 12.66
N GLY A 98 -12.64 32.53 13.27
CA GLY A 98 -13.77 33.24 12.66
C GLY A 98 -14.72 32.32 11.91
N ARG A 99 -15.43 32.88 10.92
CA ARG A 99 -16.47 32.16 10.17
C ARG A 99 -15.83 31.21 9.16
N VAL A 100 -16.28 29.96 9.20
CA VAL A 100 -15.99 28.93 8.19
C VAL A 100 -17.31 28.32 7.72
N GLU A 101 -17.39 28.07 6.43
CA GLU A 101 -18.45 27.29 5.81
C GLU A 101 -17.85 26.03 5.20
N PHE A 102 -18.62 24.95 5.24
CA PHE A 102 -18.26 23.73 4.55
C PHE A 102 -19.49 23.08 3.94
N ASP A 103 -19.26 22.45 2.80
CA ASP A 103 -20.27 21.74 2.03
C ASP A 103 -19.66 20.43 1.53
N THR A 104 -20.40 19.33 1.68
CA THR A 104 -19.93 18.00 1.25
C THR A 104 -20.93 17.43 0.25
N GLU A 105 -20.45 17.17 -0.97
CA GLU A 105 -21.22 16.54 -2.04
C GLU A 105 -20.65 15.17 -2.41
N THR A 106 -21.52 14.27 -2.86
CA THR A 106 -21.13 12.97 -3.41
C THR A 106 -21.83 12.69 -4.73
N ARG A 107 -21.09 12.04 -5.62
CA ARG A 107 -21.47 11.53 -6.94
C ARG A 107 -20.80 10.16 -7.11
N PRO A 108 -21.20 9.35 -8.09
CA PRO A 108 -20.69 7.98 -8.24
C PRO A 108 -19.16 7.85 -8.18
N ASP A 109 -18.42 8.78 -8.78
CA ASP A 109 -16.95 8.74 -8.86
C ASP A 109 -16.26 9.94 -8.18
N LEU A 110 -17.02 10.78 -7.47
CA LEU A 110 -16.49 11.98 -6.81
C LEU A 110 -17.17 12.19 -5.46
N ALA A 111 -16.37 12.33 -4.41
CA ALA A 111 -16.80 12.91 -3.15
C ALA A 111 -15.96 14.14 -2.88
N ARG A 112 -16.58 15.27 -2.57
CA ARG A 112 -15.89 16.54 -2.36
C ARG A 112 -16.40 17.21 -1.10
N THR A 113 -15.48 17.61 -0.24
CA THR A 113 -15.73 18.57 0.84
C THR A 113 -15.08 19.89 0.47
N THR A 114 -15.89 20.94 0.33
CA THR A 114 -15.45 22.31 0.09
C THR A 114 -15.42 23.05 1.43
N VAL A 115 -14.33 23.75 1.73
CA VAL A 115 -14.16 24.57 2.94
C VAL A 115 -13.87 26.01 2.51
N ILE A 116 -14.66 26.97 3.00
CA ILE A 116 -14.53 28.39 2.67
C ILE A 116 -14.37 29.20 3.95
N CYS A 117 -13.32 30.03 4.02
CA CYS A 117 -13.11 30.96 5.14
C CYS A 117 -12.41 32.24 4.69
N GLY A 118 -12.48 33.28 5.53
CA GLY A 118 -11.66 34.48 5.39
C GLY A 118 -10.55 34.49 6.43
N LEU A 119 -9.30 34.68 5.99
CA LEU A 119 -8.13 34.78 6.84
C LEU A 119 -7.59 36.21 6.83
N ARG A 120 -7.45 36.83 8.00
CA ARG A 120 -6.70 38.09 8.15
C ARG A 120 -5.18 37.82 8.16
N PRO A 121 -4.33 38.83 7.93
CA PRO A 121 -2.88 38.69 8.07
C PRO A 121 -2.49 38.01 9.38
N GLY A 122 -1.63 36.99 9.31
CA GLY A 122 -1.18 36.16 10.44
C GLY A 122 -2.16 35.05 10.88
N GLN A 123 -3.39 35.00 10.37
CA GLN A 123 -4.33 33.93 10.67
C GLN A 123 -4.07 32.67 9.83
N ARG A 124 -4.43 31.52 10.39
CA ARG A 124 -4.18 30.20 9.80
C ARG A 124 -5.47 29.39 9.73
N LEU A 125 -5.67 28.73 8.59
CA LEU A 125 -6.58 27.61 8.42
C LEU A 125 -5.75 26.33 8.53
N ARG A 126 -6.12 25.46 9.46
CA ARG A 126 -5.56 24.12 9.59
C ARG A 126 -6.63 23.09 9.25
N ILE A 127 -6.32 22.17 8.34
CA ILE A 127 -7.18 21.05 7.96
C ILE A 127 -6.39 19.76 8.13
N VAL A 128 -6.90 18.82 8.94
CA VAL A 128 -6.45 17.44 8.92
C VAL A 128 -7.47 16.59 8.20
N LYS A 129 -7.08 16.05 7.05
CA LYS A 129 -7.84 15.06 6.29
C LYS A 129 -7.44 13.67 6.76
N TYR A 130 -8.39 12.96 7.37
CA TYR A 130 -8.26 11.55 7.69
C TYR A 130 -8.84 10.73 6.54
N LEU A 131 -8.17 9.65 6.18
CA LEU A 131 -8.53 8.75 5.09
C LEU A 131 -8.51 7.33 5.63
N ALA A 132 -9.52 6.53 5.30
CA ALA A 132 -9.50 5.11 5.49
C ALA A 132 -9.95 4.39 4.23
N TYR A 133 -9.24 3.32 3.85
CA TYR A 133 -9.62 2.49 2.71
C TYR A 133 -9.51 1.00 3.02
N GLY A 134 -10.39 0.23 2.39
CA GLY A 134 -10.42 -1.21 2.48
C GLY A 134 -10.83 -1.82 1.14
N TRP A 135 -10.43 -3.06 0.91
CA TRP A 135 -10.87 -3.84 -0.24
C TRP A 135 -11.09 -5.30 0.15
N SER A 136 -11.94 -5.99 -0.61
CA SER A 136 -12.19 -7.41 -0.40
C SER A 136 -12.74 -8.10 -1.65
N SER A 137 -12.37 -9.37 -1.82
CA SER A 137 -13.03 -10.32 -2.73
C SER A 137 -14.09 -11.17 -2.03
N LEU A 138 -14.24 -11.07 -0.70
CA LEU A 138 -15.03 -12.00 0.10
C LEU A 138 -16.10 -11.32 0.97
N ARG A 139 -15.80 -10.13 1.50
CA ARG A 139 -16.73 -9.43 2.39
C ARG A 139 -17.95 -8.94 1.62
N SER A 140 -19.10 -8.97 2.27
CA SER A 140 -20.31 -8.32 1.76
C SER A 140 -20.14 -6.79 1.71
N ARG A 141 -20.97 -6.14 0.89
CA ARG A 141 -20.97 -4.67 0.76
C ARG A 141 -21.07 -3.95 2.12
N PRO A 142 -22.05 -4.24 3.00
CA PRO A 142 -22.13 -3.58 4.30
C PRO A 142 -20.90 -3.83 5.19
N ALA A 143 -20.37 -5.06 5.20
CA ALA A 143 -19.22 -5.40 6.04
C ALA A 143 -17.93 -4.69 5.61
N LEU A 144 -17.73 -4.44 4.31
CA LEU A 144 -16.59 -3.69 3.81
C LEU A 144 -16.73 -2.19 4.11
N ARG A 145 -17.93 -1.63 3.92
CA ARG A 145 -18.25 -0.25 4.30
C ARG A 145 -17.98 -0.01 5.79
N ASP A 146 -18.54 -0.85 6.65
CA ASP A 146 -18.44 -0.69 8.10
C ASP A 146 -16.99 -0.85 8.58
N GLN A 147 -16.19 -1.70 7.92
CA GLN A 147 -14.74 -1.80 8.18
C GLN A 147 -14.01 -0.48 7.90
N ALA A 148 -14.25 0.13 6.72
CA ALA A 148 -13.58 1.36 6.33
C ALA A 148 -14.02 2.53 7.22
N VAL A 149 -15.31 2.62 7.55
CA VAL A 149 -15.84 3.63 8.50
C VAL A 149 -15.26 3.42 9.89
N ALA A 150 -15.18 2.19 10.40
CA ALA A 150 -14.59 1.91 11.71
C ALA A 150 -13.10 2.30 11.78
N ALA A 151 -12.33 2.03 10.71
CA ALA A 151 -10.93 2.45 10.62
C ALA A 151 -10.80 3.98 10.64
N LEU A 152 -11.66 4.70 9.92
CA LEU A 152 -11.67 6.17 9.94
C LEU A 152 -12.02 6.72 11.33
N THR A 153 -13.04 6.16 11.99
CA THR A 153 -13.42 6.55 13.35
C THR A 153 -12.28 6.32 14.34
N SER A 154 -11.54 5.21 14.22
CA SER A 154 -10.36 4.93 15.05
C SER A 154 -9.22 5.93 14.79
N ALA A 155 -8.98 6.29 13.52
CA ALA A 155 -8.00 7.31 13.15
C ALA A 155 -8.37 8.69 13.74
N ARG A 156 -9.65 9.06 13.66
CA ARG A 156 -10.20 10.29 14.26
C ARG A 156 -10.07 10.32 15.77
N TYR A 157 -10.32 9.18 16.43
CA TYR A 157 -10.13 9.05 17.88
C TYR A 157 -8.66 9.21 18.28
N SER A 158 -7.75 8.66 17.48
CA SER A 158 -6.30 8.81 17.70
C SER A 158 -5.83 10.27 17.49
N GLY A 159 -6.48 10.98 16.56
CA GLY A 159 -6.12 12.34 16.17
C GLY A 159 -4.79 12.40 15.41
N TRP A 160 -4.47 13.58 14.87
CA TRP A 160 -3.24 13.81 14.10
C TRP A 160 -1.98 13.47 14.88
N GLN A 161 -1.87 13.98 16.10
CA GLN A 161 -0.70 13.74 16.95
C GLN A 161 -0.55 12.25 17.31
N GLY A 162 -1.66 11.57 17.66
CA GLY A 162 -1.61 10.14 17.97
C GLY A 162 -1.18 9.28 16.78
N LEU A 163 -1.59 9.66 15.55
CA LEU A 163 -1.12 9.00 14.33
C LEU A 163 0.39 9.23 14.09
N LEU A 164 0.89 10.45 14.33
CA LEU A 164 2.32 10.77 14.23
C LEU A 164 3.15 10.01 15.28
N ASP A 165 2.68 9.97 16.52
CA ASP A 165 3.37 9.29 17.62
C ASP A 165 3.44 7.78 17.38
N ALA A 166 2.34 7.17 16.91
CA ALA A 166 2.32 5.76 16.54
C ALA A 166 3.23 5.45 15.34
N GLN A 167 3.28 6.34 14.34
CA GLN A 167 4.16 6.21 13.19
C GLN A 167 5.64 6.31 13.60
N ARG A 168 5.97 7.31 14.43
CA ARG A 168 7.32 7.52 14.96
C ARG A 168 7.76 6.30 15.76
N LYS A 169 6.93 5.85 16.71
CA LYS A 169 7.23 4.65 17.50
C LYS A 169 7.53 3.43 16.63
N TYR A 170 6.72 3.17 15.61
CA TYR A 170 6.94 2.07 14.68
C TYR A 170 8.30 2.20 13.95
N LEU A 171 8.63 3.40 13.48
CA LEU A 171 9.88 3.65 12.77
C LEU A 171 11.09 3.61 13.69
N ASP A 172 10.98 4.11 14.92
CA ASP A 172 12.05 4.06 15.92
C ASP A 172 12.37 2.58 16.25
N GLU A 173 11.36 1.74 16.47
CA GLU A 173 11.53 0.29 16.67
C GLU A 173 12.18 -0.40 15.46
N PHE A 174 11.83 0.02 14.24
CA PHE A 174 12.47 -0.49 13.03
C PHE A 174 13.94 -0.08 12.96
N TRP A 175 14.25 1.22 13.11
CA TRP A 175 15.61 1.73 12.96
C TRP A 175 16.55 1.25 14.06
N ASP A 176 16.05 1.04 15.29
CA ASP A 176 16.82 0.46 16.39
C ASP A 176 17.43 -0.91 16.04
N SER A 177 16.75 -1.69 15.20
CA SER A 177 17.18 -3.04 14.82
C SER A 177 17.70 -3.18 13.39
N ALA A 178 17.39 -2.23 12.51
CA ALA A 178 17.64 -2.35 11.08
C ALA A 178 18.61 -1.30 10.51
N ASP A 179 18.99 -0.27 11.27
CA ASP A 179 19.86 0.79 10.75
C ASP A 179 21.27 0.27 10.43
N VAL A 180 21.86 0.87 9.40
CA VAL A 180 23.23 0.60 8.96
C VAL A 180 23.95 1.92 8.88
N GLU A 181 24.87 2.13 9.82
CA GLU A 181 25.68 3.34 9.89
C GLU A 181 26.89 3.23 8.97
N VAL A 182 27.08 4.24 8.11
CA VAL A 182 28.18 4.35 7.16
C VAL A 182 29.00 5.58 7.51
N GLU A 183 30.21 5.36 8.00
CA GLU A 183 31.14 6.42 8.34
C GLU A 183 31.77 7.05 7.09
N GLY A 184 31.95 8.37 7.11
CA GLY A 184 32.75 9.09 6.11
C GLY A 184 32.04 9.46 4.79
N ASP A 185 30.81 8.99 4.55
CA ASP A 185 30.04 9.36 3.36
C ASP A 185 28.52 9.54 3.64
N PRO A 186 28.06 10.79 3.84
CA PRO A 186 26.65 11.11 4.04
C PRO A 186 25.73 10.72 2.89
N VAL A 187 26.23 10.68 1.64
CA VAL A 187 25.42 10.33 0.46
C VAL A 187 25.14 8.84 0.48
N ILE A 188 26.15 8.02 0.77
CA ILE A 188 25.97 6.57 0.92
C ILE A 188 25.08 6.27 2.13
N GLN A 189 25.27 6.96 3.26
CA GLN A 189 24.41 6.80 4.44
C GLN A 189 22.93 7.05 4.10
N GLN A 190 22.64 8.11 3.35
CA GLN A 190 21.29 8.41 2.90
C GLN A 190 20.76 7.32 1.96
N ALA A 191 21.56 6.86 1.00
CA ALA A 191 21.15 5.84 0.04
C ALA A 191 20.77 4.51 0.72
N VAL A 192 21.56 4.06 1.71
CA VAL A 192 21.28 2.82 2.46
C VAL A 192 19.99 2.95 3.27
N ARG A 193 19.83 4.02 4.05
CA ARG A 193 18.60 4.27 4.81
C ARG A 193 17.38 4.43 3.89
N PHE A 194 17.54 5.09 2.76
CA PHE A 194 16.47 5.21 1.76
C PHE A 194 16.05 3.84 1.20
N GLY A 195 17.01 2.98 0.87
CA GLY A 195 16.74 1.61 0.40
C GLY A 195 16.01 0.76 1.44
N LEU A 196 16.47 0.79 2.69
CA LEU A 196 15.84 0.07 3.80
C LEU A 196 14.42 0.58 4.07
N PHE A 197 14.22 1.90 4.05
CA PHE A 197 12.91 2.51 4.23
C PHE A 197 11.92 2.07 3.13
N HIS A 198 12.35 2.05 1.87
CA HIS A 198 11.50 1.59 0.77
C HIS A 198 11.17 0.10 0.84
N ILE A 199 12.12 -0.74 1.25
CA ILE A 199 11.87 -2.16 1.51
C ILE A 199 10.78 -2.31 2.58
N LEU A 200 10.93 -1.61 3.72
CA LEU A 200 9.94 -1.62 4.79
C LEU A 200 8.55 -1.19 4.30
N GLN A 201 8.47 -0.06 3.59
CA GLN A 201 7.19 0.45 3.06
C GLN A 201 6.51 -0.55 2.11
N ALA A 202 7.28 -1.25 1.29
CA ALA A 202 6.74 -2.23 0.34
C ALA A 202 6.28 -3.53 1.00
N SER A 203 6.84 -3.90 2.17
CA SER A 203 6.65 -5.23 2.75
C SER A 203 5.90 -5.28 4.08
N ALA A 204 6.05 -4.26 4.93
CA ALA A 204 5.60 -4.30 6.34
C ALA A 204 4.11 -4.61 6.48
N ARG A 205 3.28 -4.02 5.61
CA ARG A 205 1.82 -4.22 5.60
C ARG A 205 1.34 -5.04 4.41
N ALA A 206 2.24 -5.80 3.78
CA ALA A 206 1.86 -6.78 2.77
C ALA A 206 0.99 -7.89 3.38
N GLU A 207 1.20 -8.30 4.64
CA GLU A 207 0.29 -9.16 5.42
C GLU A 207 -0.25 -10.37 4.62
N VAL A 208 0.61 -11.28 4.19
CA VAL A 208 0.24 -12.45 3.35
C VAL A 208 -0.28 -12.06 1.96
N ARG A 209 0.28 -10.98 1.39
CA ARG A 209 0.18 -10.65 -0.04
C ARG A 209 1.58 -10.57 -0.65
N ALA A 210 1.61 -10.61 -1.98
CA ALA A 210 2.83 -10.46 -2.74
C ALA A 210 3.47 -9.08 -2.51
N ILE A 211 4.80 -9.03 -2.55
CA ILE A 211 5.56 -7.77 -2.62
C ILE A 211 5.81 -7.46 -4.11
N PRO A 212 5.25 -6.37 -4.66
CA PRO A 212 5.43 -6.05 -6.07
C PRO A 212 6.86 -5.58 -6.38
N GLY A 213 7.33 -5.79 -7.62
CA GLY A 213 8.69 -5.39 -8.04
C GLY A 213 8.97 -3.88 -7.99
N LYS A 214 7.94 -3.04 -7.96
CA LYS A 214 8.04 -1.58 -7.76
C LYS A 214 7.34 -1.11 -6.47
N GLY A 215 7.05 -2.03 -5.54
CA GLY A 215 6.15 -1.73 -4.42
C GLY A 215 4.83 -1.14 -4.94
N LEU A 216 4.38 -0.06 -4.31
CA LEU A 216 3.21 0.71 -4.75
C LEU A 216 3.60 2.15 -5.14
N THR A 217 4.81 2.34 -5.68
CA THR A 217 5.38 3.68 -5.97
C THR A 217 5.22 4.12 -7.42
N GLY A 218 4.63 3.29 -8.28
CA GLY A 218 4.43 3.60 -9.69
C GLY A 218 3.80 2.43 -10.45
N SER A 219 3.44 2.69 -11.71
CA SER A 219 2.71 1.75 -12.55
C SER A 219 3.60 0.67 -13.20
N GLY A 220 4.92 0.84 -13.18
CA GLY A 220 5.86 -0.13 -13.75
C GLY A 220 5.65 -1.55 -13.22
N TYR A 221 5.68 -2.54 -14.12
CA TYR A 221 5.35 -3.95 -13.85
C TYR A 221 3.92 -4.22 -13.35
N ASP A 222 2.99 -3.27 -13.46
CA ASP A 222 1.56 -3.41 -13.15
C ASP A 222 1.27 -3.98 -11.75
N GLY A 223 2.13 -3.72 -10.76
CA GLY A 223 1.98 -4.28 -9.41
C GLY A 223 2.24 -5.78 -9.27
N HIS A 224 2.88 -6.42 -10.26
CA HIS A 224 3.20 -7.84 -10.20
C HIS A 224 4.37 -8.12 -9.24
N ALA A 225 4.33 -9.28 -8.60
CA ALA A 225 5.45 -9.87 -7.90
C ALA A 225 6.22 -10.84 -8.80
N PHE A 226 7.52 -10.92 -8.55
CA PHE A 226 8.51 -11.69 -9.30
C PHE A 226 9.34 -12.54 -8.33
N TRP A 227 10.31 -13.28 -8.88
CA TRP A 227 11.34 -13.97 -8.10
C TRP A 227 12.24 -13.00 -7.30
N ASP A 228 12.24 -11.71 -7.65
CA ASP A 228 12.97 -10.63 -6.99
C ASP A 228 12.68 -10.55 -5.49
N THR A 229 11.44 -10.84 -5.09
CA THR A 229 11.04 -10.86 -3.68
C THR A 229 11.89 -11.87 -2.91
N GLU A 230 11.93 -13.13 -3.35
CA GLU A 230 12.70 -14.18 -2.69
C GLU A 230 14.22 -14.01 -2.89
N GLY A 231 14.65 -13.49 -4.04
CA GLY A 231 16.06 -13.34 -4.39
C GLY A 231 16.77 -12.18 -3.70
N PHE A 232 16.09 -11.04 -3.53
CA PHE A 232 16.71 -9.79 -3.08
C PHE A 232 16.05 -9.18 -1.84
N VAL A 233 14.72 -9.29 -1.69
CA VAL A 233 13.99 -8.61 -0.60
C VAL A 233 13.97 -9.45 0.67
N LEU A 234 13.64 -10.75 0.58
CA LEU A 234 13.56 -11.64 1.75
C LEU A 234 14.87 -11.76 2.54
N PRO A 235 16.07 -11.78 1.93
CA PRO A 235 17.32 -11.76 2.68
C PRO A 235 17.41 -10.57 3.64
N VAL A 236 17.02 -9.36 3.21
CA VAL A 236 17.02 -8.16 4.06
C VAL A 236 15.95 -8.30 5.16
N LEU A 237 14.72 -8.63 4.78
CA LEU A 237 13.60 -8.75 5.73
C LEU A 237 13.81 -9.83 6.78
N THR A 238 14.58 -10.88 6.47
CA THR A 238 14.88 -11.94 7.45
C THR A 238 15.63 -11.39 8.66
N TYR A 239 16.39 -10.31 8.50
CA TYR A 239 17.13 -9.66 9.59
C TYR A 239 16.40 -8.44 10.13
N THR A 240 15.71 -7.67 9.28
CA THR A 240 15.14 -6.37 9.68
C THR A 240 13.65 -6.43 10.05
N ALA A 241 12.88 -7.36 9.49
CA ALA A 241 11.45 -7.54 9.75
C ALA A 241 11.00 -9.00 9.53
N PRO A 242 11.39 -9.95 10.40
CA PRO A 242 11.17 -11.38 10.16
C PRO A 242 9.70 -11.78 9.97
N HIS A 243 8.78 -11.03 10.57
CA HIS A 243 7.33 -11.22 10.39
C HIS A 243 6.90 -10.98 8.94
N ALA A 244 7.42 -9.92 8.29
CA ALA A 244 7.12 -9.60 6.90
C ALA A 244 7.72 -10.63 5.94
N ALA A 245 8.92 -11.15 6.24
CA ALA A 245 9.49 -12.26 5.48
C ALA A 245 8.63 -13.53 5.59
N ALA A 246 8.15 -13.87 6.79
CA ALA A 246 7.25 -15.00 7.01
C ALA A 246 5.92 -14.83 6.25
N ASP A 247 5.37 -13.62 6.21
CA ASP A 247 4.12 -13.32 5.50
C ASP A 247 4.26 -13.47 3.97
N ALA A 248 5.36 -13.00 3.39
CA ALA A 248 5.64 -13.21 1.97
C ALA A 248 5.77 -14.71 1.62
N LEU A 249 6.43 -15.50 2.48
CA LEU A 249 6.53 -16.95 2.31
C LEU A 249 5.18 -17.66 2.48
N ARG A 250 4.35 -17.23 3.44
CA ARG A 250 2.97 -17.73 3.61
C ARG A 250 2.13 -17.45 2.37
N TRP A 251 2.28 -16.28 1.76
CA TRP A 251 1.61 -15.97 0.50
C TRP A 251 2.02 -16.93 -0.62
N ARG A 252 3.33 -17.22 -0.77
CA ARG A 252 3.80 -18.24 -1.73
C ARG A 252 3.18 -19.60 -1.45
N ALA A 253 3.19 -20.04 -0.18
CA ALA A 253 2.56 -21.30 0.22
C ALA A 253 1.06 -21.34 -0.11
N ALA A 254 0.33 -20.24 0.10
CA ALA A 254 -1.09 -20.13 -0.22
C ALA A 254 -1.39 -20.20 -1.74
N THR A 255 -0.39 -19.93 -2.59
CA THR A 255 -0.50 -20.03 -4.06
C THR A 255 0.09 -21.34 -4.63
N LEU A 256 0.47 -22.30 -3.78
CA LEU A 256 1.17 -23.51 -4.20
C LEU A 256 0.32 -24.39 -5.14
N ASP A 257 -0.98 -24.46 -4.92
CA ASP A 257 -1.86 -25.27 -5.76
C ASP A 257 -1.95 -24.70 -7.19
N LEU A 258 -2.01 -23.36 -7.32
CA LEU A 258 -1.93 -22.69 -8.62
C LEU A 258 -0.58 -22.95 -9.32
N ALA A 259 0.51 -23.05 -8.56
CA ALA A 259 1.82 -23.40 -9.11
C ALA A 259 1.89 -24.87 -9.57
N ARG A 260 1.18 -25.79 -8.90
CA ARG A 260 1.04 -27.20 -9.32
C ARG A 260 0.20 -27.32 -10.58
N GLU A 261 -0.91 -26.59 -10.65
CA GLU A 261 -1.73 -26.50 -11.87
C GLU A 261 -0.90 -26.01 -13.06
N ARG A 262 -0.09 -24.97 -12.86
CA ARG A 262 0.83 -24.48 -13.89
C ARG A 262 1.89 -25.52 -14.30
N ALA A 263 2.43 -26.29 -13.35
CA ALA A 263 3.36 -27.37 -13.68
C ALA A 263 2.70 -28.41 -14.59
N ALA A 264 1.46 -28.80 -14.30
CA ALA A 264 0.70 -29.72 -15.13
C ALA A 264 0.46 -29.17 -16.56
N VAL A 265 0.11 -27.88 -16.70
CA VAL A 265 -0.03 -27.22 -18.01
C VAL A 265 1.28 -27.23 -18.83
N LEU A 266 2.43 -27.24 -18.15
CA LEU A 266 3.76 -27.27 -18.76
C LEU A 266 4.33 -28.69 -18.91
N ASP A 267 3.56 -29.74 -18.61
CA ASP A 267 4.02 -31.14 -18.59
C ASP A 267 5.21 -31.38 -17.64
N LEU A 268 5.19 -30.71 -16.48
CA LEU A 268 6.17 -30.83 -15.41
C LEU A 268 5.56 -31.46 -14.16
N GLN A 269 6.36 -32.22 -13.40
CA GLN A 269 5.99 -32.72 -12.08
C GLN A 269 6.25 -31.66 -11.00
N GLY A 270 5.46 -31.70 -9.92
CA GLY A 270 5.63 -30.82 -8.77
C GLY A 270 4.94 -29.46 -8.93
N ALA A 271 5.65 -28.37 -8.62
CA ALA A 271 5.11 -27.01 -8.65
C ALA A 271 6.02 -26.08 -9.45
N ALA A 272 5.44 -25.29 -10.33
CA ALA A 272 6.13 -24.34 -11.19
C ALA A 272 5.56 -22.93 -10.95
N PHE A 273 6.12 -22.20 -9.99
CA PHE A 273 5.70 -20.83 -9.69
C PHE A 273 5.82 -19.92 -10.92
N PRO A 274 4.90 -18.96 -11.09
CA PRO A 274 4.89 -18.06 -12.23
C PRO A 274 6.08 -17.09 -12.21
N TRP A 275 6.50 -16.64 -13.39
CA TRP A 275 7.53 -15.61 -13.54
C TRP A 275 7.04 -14.25 -13.03
N ARG A 276 5.81 -13.87 -13.41
CA ARG A 276 5.13 -12.65 -12.92
C ARG A 276 3.69 -12.97 -12.51
N THR A 277 3.25 -12.44 -11.37
CA THR A 277 1.93 -12.77 -10.82
C THR A 277 1.36 -11.67 -9.92
N ILE A 278 0.03 -11.58 -9.88
CA ILE A 278 -0.72 -10.83 -8.85
C ILE A 278 -1.36 -11.78 -7.81
N ARG A 279 -1.99 -12.87 -8.26
CA ARG A 279 -2.81 -13.78 -7.40
C ARG A 279 -2.33 -15.23 -7.32
N GLY A 280 -1.23 -15.56 -7.99
CA GLY A 280 -0.61 -16.88 -8.03
C GLY A 280 -0.56 -17.48 -9.44
N GLN A 281 -1.42 -17.02 -10.35
CA GLN A 281 -1.40 -17.41 -11.76
C GLN A 281 -0.29 -16.68 -12.53
N GLU A 282 0.18 -17.30 -13.62
CA GLU A 282 1.11 -16.66 -14.55
C GLU A 282 0.43 -15.52 -15.32
N CYS A 283 1.08 -14.36 -15.37
CA CYS A 283 0.56 -13.16 -16.04
C CYS A 283 1.47 -12.67 -17.18
N SER A 284 2.51 -13.42 -17.56
CA SER A 284 3.30 -13.09 -18.75
C SER A 284 2.48 -13.31 -20.02
N GLY A 285 2.36 -12.30 -20.86
CA GLY A 285 1.74 -12.41 -22.19
C GLY A 285 2.36 -13.54 -23.00
N THR A 286 1.51 -14.35 -23.63
CA THR A 286 1.89 -15.52 -24.42
C THR A 286 2.55 -15.11 -25.73
N GLY A 287 3.66 -15.77 -26.08
CA GLY A 287 4.33 -15.58 -27.38
C GLY A 287 5.69 -16.25 -27.51
N ARG A 288 6.33 -16.61 -26.40
CA ARG A 288 7.41 -17.60 -26.41
C ARG A 288 7.28 -18.44 -25.16
N PRO A 289 6.99 -19.75 -25.25
CA PRO A 289 7.32 -20.61 -24.14
C PRO A 289 8.81 -20.40 -23.89
N ALA A 290 9.22 -20.24 -22.64
CA ALA A 290 10.61 -20.39 -22.26
C ALA A 290 11.00 -21.87 -22.49
N ARG A 291 11.09 -22.29 -23.76
CA ARG A 291 11.59 -23.58 -24.25
C ARG A 291 13.11 -23.65 -24.20
N ARG A 292 13.76 -22.74 -23.48
CA ARG A 292 15.14 -22.95 -23.05
C ARG A 292 15.06 -23.41 -21.60
N PRO A 293 15.50 -24.65 -21.30
CA PRO A 293 15.82 -24.99 -19.93
C PRO A 293 17.03 -24.14 -19.57
N PHE A 294 16.77 -22.94 -19.04
CA PHE A 294 17.71 -22.40 -18.07
C PHE A 294 17.53 -23.29 -16.87
N THR A 295 18.52 -24.13 -16.63
CA THR A 295 18.70 -24.86 -15.39
C THR A 295 18.76 -23.84 -14.25
N SER A 296 17.60 -23.43 -13.73
CA SER A 296 17.46 -23.09 -12.34
C SER A 296 17.54 -24.39 -11.55
N THR A 297 18.73 -24.99 -11.56
CA THR A 297 19.07 -25.94 -10.51
C THR A 297 18.92 -25.17 -9.19
N PRO A 298 18.13 -25.68 -8.23
CA PRO A 298 17.67 -24.89 -7.11
C PRO A 298 18.84 -24.45 -6.22
N THR A 299 19.13 -23.15 -6.22
CA THR A 299 19.86 -22.52 -5.10
C THR A 299 19.08 -22.63 -3.78
N SER A 300 17.81 -23.08 -3.82
CA SER A 300 17.04 -23.45 -2.63
C SER A 300 17.43 -24.80 -2.01
N GLN A 301 18.19 -25.67 -2.71
CA GLN A 301 18.72 -26.92 -2.13
C GLN A 301 20.19 -26.83 -1.68
N ARG A 302 20.97 -25.85 -2.15
CA ARG A 302 22.39 -25.68 -1.75
C ARG A 302 22.65 -24.64 -0.64
N ARG A 303 21.62 -24.01 -0.09
CA ARG A 303 21.73 -23.10 1.07
C ARG A 303 20.82 -23.47 2.24
N SER A 304 20.29 -24.68 2.28
CA SER A 304 19.69 -25.26 3.49
C SER A 304 20.74 -25.65 4.55
N SER A 305 22.04 -25.53 4.25
CA SER A 305 23.14 -25.74 5.19
C SER A 305 23.74 -24.45 5.79
N ALA A 306 23.36 -23.26 5.31
CA ALA A 306 23.98 -21.99 5.74
C ALA A 306 23.07 -21.09 6.61
N THR A 307 21.82 -21.49 6.87
CA THR A 307 20.86 -20.77 7.74
C THR A 307 20.47 -21.56 8.99
N ALA A 308 21.32 -22.50 9.41
CA ALA A 308 21.05 -23.45 10.49
C ALA A 308 21.34 -22.94 11.92
N SER A 309 21.60 -21.65 12.13
CA SER A 309 22.00 -21.11 13.44
C SER A 309 21.08 -20.02 13.98
N SER A 310 19.76 -20.16 13.84
CA SER A 310 18.80 -19.30 14.55
C SER A 310 17.70 -20.12 15.23
N PRO A 311 17.45 -19.96 16.55
CA PRO A 311 16.48 -20.76 17.32
C PRO A 311 15.06 -20.74 16.75
N ALA A 312 14.68 -19.67 16.03
CA ALA A 312 13.36 -19.47 15.46
C ALA A 312 13.01 -20.47 14.33
N THR A 313 13.99 -20.99 13.59
CA THR A 313 13.75 -21.93 12.48
C THR A 313 13.53 -23.37 12.93
N SER A 314 14.02 -23.74 14.13
CA SER A 314 13.91 -25.11 14.65
C SER A 314 12.48 -25.51 15.05
N ARG A 315 11.66 -24.53 15.49
CA ARG A 315 10.25 -24.76 15.86
C ARG A 315 9.35 -25.03 14.66
N TRP A 316 9.69 -24.50 13.48
CA TRP A 316 8.90 -24.69 12.26
C TRP A 316 9.04 -26.09 11.64
N ARG A 317 10.20 -26.75 11.80
CA ARG A 317 10.38 -28.13 11.28
C ARG A 317 9.51 -29.17 11.98
N LYS A 318 9.11 -28.94 13.24
CA LYS A 318 8.30 -29.92 14.00
C LYS A 318 6.80 -29.85 13.70
N SER A 319 6.29 -28.75 13.18
CA SER A 319 4.85 -28.59 12.88
C SER A 319 4.48 -28.85 11.41
N ALA A 320 5.44 -28.82 10.49
CA ALA A 320 5.21 -29.04 9.05
C ALA A 320 5.59 -30.45 8.54
N ALA A 321 6.01 -31.36 9.41
CA ALA A 321 6.30 -32.76 9.05
C ALA A 321 5.01 -33.59 9.03
N TRP A 322 4.12 -33.32 8.07
CA TRP A 322 3.09 -34.28 7.66
C TRP A 322 3.61 -35.05 6.46
N ARG A 323 3.60 -36.38 6.60
CA ARG A 323 4.06 -37.37 5.61
C ARG A 323 3.28 -37.20 4.30
N CYS A 324 4.01 -36.98 3.21
CA CYS A 324 3.69 -37.47 1.86
C CYS A 324 4.95 -38.18 1.36
#